data_AF-A0A2V5UVS9-F1
#
_entry.id   AF-A0A2V5UVS9-F1
#
_cell.length_a   1.000
_cell.length_b   1.000
_cell.length_c   1.000
_cell.angle_alpha   90.00
_cell.angle_beta   90.00
_cell.angle_gamma   90.00
#
_symmetry.space_group_name_H-M   'P 1'
#
loop_
_entity.id
_entity.type
_entity.pdbx_description
1 polymer ?
#
loop_
_entity_poly.entity_id
_entity_poly.type
_entity_poly.pdbx_seq_one_letter_code
_entity_poly.pdbx_strand_id
1 'polypeptide(L)'
;MNPGQDLGTNVTPTSKSRSSSPVQIDLKRLAALAYHRLENSEDLVRKFHRFTGTAYDSDYLRNLYDWLFVPITLWPIDIEGLSRAELHRAESGKRLDKDMILLIDLLPPLPSDRIQRAVTQHEHAVQHGTYEPLIRARHKYNHIESQLACDRTFQAHWTLIKAHFDVTKFADHKGIIRRRLVAERSMREHWPVRWTKTVDRFHAVFDVFCQRWHLYGMRGDRPLLLKLTANLTPFGTMIFIPAYWSFDPKRDLNWRAITALHKARGVPKQGAKLGTNQLAARLEAIHATKLSKEADARKLKGEARSSWMLKELNRDLRTDERQLRRILAKSRDGN
;
A
#
# COMPACT_ATOMS: atom_id res chain seq x y z
N MET A 1 63.55 12.54 50.18
CA MET A 1 64.34 13.56 49.44
C MET A 1 64.86 12.85 48.19
N ASN A 2 64.49 13.13 46.95
CA ASN A 2 64.11 14.37 46.26
C ASN A 2 62.78 14.23 45.47
N PRO A 3 62.09 15.36 45.18
CA PRO A 3 60.78 15.43 44.52
C PRO A 3 60.88 15.75 43.02
N GLY A 4 59.77 15.61 42.29
CA GLY A 4 59.64 16.10 40.92
C GLY A 4 58.28 15.77 40.30
N GLN A 5 57.32 16.68 40.51
CA GLN A 5 56.04 16.71 39.79
C GLN A 5 56.30 16.94 38.30
N ASP A 6 55.53 16.30 37.43
CA ASP A 6 55.09 16.99 36.23
C ASP A 6 53.66 16.63 35.82
N LEU A 7 52.98 17.68 35.41
CA LEU A 7 51.54 17.85 35.36
C LEU A 7 50.90 17.17 34.13
N GLY A 8 49.67 16.72 34.34
CA GLY A 8 48.87 16.00 33.35
C GLY A 8 48.46 16.86 32.16
N THR A 9 48.45 16.21 30.99
CA THR A 9 47.65 16.62 29.85
C THR A 9 46.52 15.62 29.68
N ASN A 10 45.32 16.05 30.05
CA ASN A 10 44.06 15.38 29.73
C ASN A 10 43.90 15.33 28.21
N VAL A 11 44.17 14.17 27.60
CA VAL A 11 43.71 13.87 26.25
C VAL A 11 42.25 13.46 26.34
N THR A 12 41.36 14.43 26.15
CA THR A 12 39.96 14.16 25.81
C THR A 12 39.91 13.36 24.51
N PRO A 13 39.29 12.16 24.48
CA PRO A 13 39.02 11.49 23.22
C PRO A 13 37.94 12.30 22.51
N THR A 14 38.33 13.04 21.47
CA THR A 14 37.41 13.62 20.51
C THR A 14 36.69 12.47 19.81
N SER A 15 35.48 12.17 20.25
CA SER A 15 34.57 11.28 19.53
C SER A 15 34.20 11.97 18.21
N LYS A 16 35.04 11.77 17.17
CA LYS A 16 34.64 12.01 15.80
C LYS A 16 33.43 11.11 15.52
N SER A 17 32.24 11.69 15.52
CA SER A 17 31.09 11.02 14.93
C SER A 17 31.45 10.66 13.49
N ARG A 18 31.48 9.36 13.18
CA ARG A 18 31.68 8.86 11.82
C ARG A 18 30.52 9.38 10.97
N SER A 19 30.72 10.48 10.25
CA SER A 19 29.83 10.85 9.15
C SER A 19 29.83 9.69 8.16
N SER A 20 28.68 9.05 7.97
CA SER A 20 28.53 7.98 6.99
C SER A 20 28.74 8.57 5.60
N SER A 21 29.48 7.89 4.71
CA SER A 21 29.67 8.37 3.33
C SER A 21 28.32 8.53 2.60
N PRO A 22 28.19 9.42 1.61
CA PRO A 22 26.93 9.62 0.88
C PRO A 22 26.34 8.31 0.32
N VAL A 23 27.20 7.46 -0.24
CA VAL A 23 26.82 6.10 -0.69
C VAL A 23 26.21 5.29 0.45
N GLN A 24 26.82 5.30 1.65
CA GLN A 24 26.33 4.54 2.79
C GLN A 24 24.96 5.02 3.27
N ILE A 25 24.69 6.33 3.17
CA ILE A 25 23.37 6.91 3.51
C ILE A 25 22.31 6.40 2.54
N ASP A 26 22.61 6.43 1.24
CA ASP A 26 21.68 5.94 0.21
C ASP A 26 21.45 4.42 0.29
N LEU A 27 22.50 3.63 0.58
CA LEU A 27 22.32 2.20 0.82
C LEU A 27 21.45 1.93 2.05
N LYS A 28 21.55 2.73 3.12
CA LYS A 28 20.62 2.64 4.27
C LYS A 28 19.18 3.00 3.87
N ARG A 29 18.99 3.98 2.98
CA ARG A 29 17.66 4.32 2.45
C ARG A 29 17.06 3.16 1.64
N LEU A 30 17.85 2.53 0.77
CA LEU A 30 17.41 1.32 0.05
C LEU A 30 17.08 0.16 0.99
N ALA A 31 17.91 -0.07 2.02
CA ALA A 31 17.70 -1.13 3.00
C ALA A 31 16.39 -0.97 3.79
N ALA A 32 15.88 0.25 3.92
CA ALA A 32 14.62 0.54 4.60
C ALA A 32 13.38 0.20 3.75
N LEU A 33 13.54 -0.03 2.44
CA LEU A 33 12.44 -0.38 1.54
C LEU A 33 12.17 -1.89 1.55
N ALA A 34 10.93 -2.25 1.22
CA ALA A 34 10.49 -3.64 1.11
C ALA A 34 10.95 -4.28 -0.22
N TYR A 35 10.75 -5.57 -0.39
CA TYR A 35 11.03 -6.38 -1.58
C TYR A 35 12.50 -6.46 -1.99
N HIS A 36 13.41 -6.54 -1.01
CA HIS A 36 14.84 -6.77 -1.25
C HIS A 36 15.49 -5.71 -2.15
N ARG A 37 15.09 -4.44 -1.97
CA ARG A 37 15.55 -3.32 -2.82
C ARG A 37 17.03 -3.06 -2.68
N LEU A 38 17.61 -3.30 -1.51
CA LEU A 38 19.06 -3.20 -1.33
C LEU A 38 19.77 -4.25 -2.18
N GLU A 39 19.40 -5.52 -2.03
CA GLU A 39 20.04 -6.63 -2.73
C GLU A 39 19.92 -6.47 -4.26
N ASN A 40 18.79 -5.95 -4.73
CA ASN A 40 18.56 -5.75 -6.16
C ASN A 40 19.25 -4.51 -6.73
N SER A 41 19.31 -3.39 -5.99
CA SER A 41 19.73 -2.08 -6.53
C SER A 41 21.04 -1.53 -5.96
N GLU A 42 21.76 -2.27 -5.11
CA GLU A 42 23.04 -1.82 -4.53
C GLU A 42 24.08 -1.45 -5.61
N ASP A 43 24.23 -2.30 -6.63
CA ASP A 43 25.22 -2.06 -7.69
C ASP A 43 24.91 -0.78 -8.47
N LEU A 44 23.62 -0.51 -8.72
CA LEU A 44 23.15 0.68 -9.41
C LEU A 44 23.48 1.94 -8.61
N VAL A 45 23.22 1.96 -7.31
CA VAL A 45 23.58 3.09 -6.43
C VAL A 45 25.08 3.34 -6.45
N ARG A 46 25.89 2.29 -6.33
CA ARG A 46 27.35 2.42 -6.37
C ARG A 46 27.87 2.89 -7.72
N LYS A 47 27.24 2.49 -8.83
CA LYS A 47 27.57 2.99 -10.17
C LYS A 47 27.23 4.47 -10.31
N PHE A 48 26.03 4.86 -9.87
CA PHE A 48 25.59 6.25 -9.93
C PHE A 48 26.54 7.21 -9.18
N HIS A 49 27.01 6.85 -7.98
CA HIS A 49 27.99 7.67 -7.25
C HIS A 49 29.39 7.72 -7.87
N ARG A 50 29.73 6.79 -8.77
CA ARG A 50 30.99 6.81 -9.53
C ARG A 50 30.88 7.54 -10.86
N PHE A 51 29.66 7.84 -11.30
CA PHE A 51 29.42 8.47 -12.58
C PHE A 51 29.83 9.95 -12.56
N THR A 52 30.58 10.36 -13.58
CA THR A 52 31.14 11.72 -13.73
C THR A 52 30.72 12.38 -15.05
N GLY A 53 29.54 12.04 -15.58
CA GLY A 53 29.09 12.53 -16.89
C GLY A 53 28.68 14.00 -16.92
N THR A 54 28.05 14.39 -18.02
CA THR A 54 27.71 15.80 -18.29
C THR A 54 26.61 16.32 -17.36
N ALA A 55 26.59 17.63 -17.10
CA ALA A 55 25.57 18.26 -16.25
C ALA A 55 24.14 18.06 -16.78
N TYR A 56 23.96 18.06 -18.11
CA TYR A 56 22.66 17.87 -18.74
C TYR A 56 22.09 16.47 -18.50
N ASP A 57 22.90 15.42 -18.73
CA ASP A 57 22.46 14.05 -18.47
C ASP A 57 22.30 13.81 -16.96
N SER A 58 23.08 14.52 -16.12
CA SER A 58 23.06 14.40 -14.67
C SER A 58 21.70 14.79 -14.07
N ASP A 59 20.95 15.75 -14.61
CA ASP A 59 19.65 16.16 -14.03
C ASP A 59 18.57 15.09 -14.22
N TYR A 60 18.45 14.54 -15.43
CA TYR A 60 17.51 13.45 -15.72
C TYR A 60 17.88 12.16 -14.96
N LEU A 61 19.18 11.83 -14.93
CA LEU A 61 19.67 10.69 -14.17
C LEU A 61 19.47 10.91 -12.66
N ARG A 62 19.60 12.14 -12.16
CA ARG A 62 19.30 12.49 -10.76
C ARG A 62 17.83 12.28 -10.45
N ASN A 63 16.92 12.72 -11.31
CA ASN A 63 15.48 12.51 -11.12
C ASN A 63 15.14 11.02 -11.02
N LEU A 64 15.66 10.20 -11.94
CA LEU A 64 15.51 8.74 -11.88
C LEU A 64 16.13 8.13 -10.61
N TYR A 65 17.29 8.62 -10.22
CA TYR A 65 17.98 8.19 -9.00
C TYR A 65 17.16 8.49 -7.76
N ASP A 66 16.53 9.67 -7.66
CA ASP A 66 15.69 10.01 -6.52
C ASP A 66 14.43 9.12 -6.46
N TRP A 67 13.86 8.78 -7.62
CA TRP A 67 12.76 7.81 -7.74
C TRP A 67 13.14 6.40 -7.26
N LEU A 68 14.42 6.00 -7.36
CA LEU A 68 14.90 4.69 -6.92
C LEU A 68 14.64 4.41 -5.43
N PHE A 69 14.54 5.47 -4.61
CA PHE A 69 14.28 5.42 -3.17
C PHE A 69 12.80 5.49 -2.80
N VAL A 70 11.92 5.64 -3.79
CA VAL A 70 10.48 5.63 -3.59
C VAL A 70 9.99 4.17 -3.48
N PRO A 71 9.01 3.86 -2.62
CA PRO A 71 8.38 2.53 -2.57
C PRO A 71 7.88 2.07 -3.95
N ILE A 72 8.13 0.81 -4.31
CA ILE A 72 7.91 0.29 -5.67
C ILE A 72 6.44 0.36 -6.10
N THR A 73 5.50 0.30 -5.16
CA THR A 73 4.06 0.43 -5.41
C THR A 73 3.67 1.81 -5.94
N LEU A 74 4.50 2.83 -5.70
CA LEU A 74 4.31 4.18 -6.20
C LEU A 74 5.02 4.42 -7.53
N TRP A 75 5.83 3.46 -8.01
CA TRP A 75 6.52 3.61 -9.27
C TRP A 75 5.53 3.58 -10.44
N PRO A 76 5.60 4.56 -11.36
CA PRO A 76 4.72 4.57 -12.54
C PRO A 76 5.15 3.53 -13.58
N ILE A 77 6.45 3.23 -13.64
CA ILE A 77 7.10 2.31 -14.59
C ILE A 77 8.26 1.59 -13.88
N ASP A 78 8.96 0.71 -14.58
CA ASP A 78 10.19 0.10 -14.08
C ASP A 78 11.33 1.14 -14.00
N ILE A 79 11.37 1.90 -12.90
CA ILE A 79 12.38 2.92 -12.64
C ILE A 79 13.78 2.31 -12.55
N GLU A 80 13.92 1.10 -12.00
CA GLU A 80 15.21 0.45 -11.87
C GLU A 80 15.77 0.05 -13.24
N GLY A 81 14.97 -0.62 -14.06
CA GLY A 81 15.34 -0.98 -15.43
C GLY A 81 15.70 0.25 -16.25
N LEU A 82 14.88 1.30 -16.17
CA LEU A 82 15.14 2.58 -16.85
C LEU A 82 16.44 3.24 -16.37
N SER A 83 16.64 3.34 -15.05
CA SER A 83 17.86 3.92 -14.46
C SER A 83 19.12 3.18 -14.90
N ARG A 84 19.07 1.84 -14.97
CA ARG A 84 20.18 1.00 -15.45
C ARG A 84 20.49 1.26 -16.92
N ALA A 85 19.46 1.31 -17.76
CA ALA A 85 19.62 1.56 -19.19
C ALA A 85 20.25 2.93 -19.45
N GLU A 86 19.74 3.97 -18.79
CA GLU A 86 20.21 5.34 -19.03
C GLU A 86 21.60 5.59 -18.44
N LEU A 87 21.91 5.04 -17.26
CA LEU A 87 23.25 5.15 -16.69
C LEU A 87 24.29 4.48 -17.60
N HIS A 88 23.99 3.29 -18.12
CA HIS A 88 24.87 2.58 -19.06
C HIS A 88 25.11 3.38 -20.36
N ARG A 89 24.06 4.01 -20.90
CA ARG A 89 24.19 4.89 -22.09
C ARG A 89 25.07 6.09 -21.80
N ALA A 90 24.85 6.75 -20.68
CA ALA A 90 25.59 7.94 -20.29
C ALA A 90 27.08 7.61 -20.00
N GLU A 91 27.37 6.48 -19.36
CA GLU A 91 28.74 5.97 -19.17
C GLU A 91 29.43 5.69 -20.51
N SER A 92 28.67 5.29 -21.53
CA SER A 92 29.18 5.10 -22.90
C SER A 92 29.37 6.40 -23.68
N GLY A 93 29.22 7.57 -23.04
CA GLY A 93 29.31 8.89 -23.66
C GLY A 93 28.13 9.21 -24.59
N LYS A 94 27.06 8.42 -24.57
CA LYS A 94 25.85 8.66 -25.37
C LYS A 94 24.88 9.52 -24.58
N ARG A 95 24.35 10.55 -25.22
CA ARG A 95 23.26 11.35 -24.65
C ARG A 95 21.98 10.53 -24.52
N LEU A 96 21.15 10.94 -23.57
CA LEU A 96 19.75 10.52 -23.50
C LEU A 96 19.04 10.84 -24.83
N ASP A 97 18.22 9.91 -25.31
CA ASP A 97 17.40 10.18 -26.49
C ASP A 97 16.14 10.98 -26.12
N LYS A 98 15.51 11.57 -27.14
CA LYS A 98 14.36 12.47 -26.97
C LYS A 98 13.14 11.77 -26.37
N ASP A 99 12.94 10.51 -26.70
CA ASP A 99 11.79 9.73 -26.21
C ASP A 99 11.98 9.37 -24.73
N MET A 100 13.22 9.09 -24.31
CA MET A 100 13.57 8.91 -22.89
C MET A 100 13.45 10.19 -22.09
N ILE A 101 13.89 11.33 -22.64
CA ILE A 101 13.70 12.64 -22.01
C ILE A 101 12.21 12.88 -21.78
N LEU A 102 11.38 12.68 -22.81
CA LEU A 102 9.92 12.79 -22.69
C LEU A 102 9.36 11.84 -21.62
N LEU A 103 9.83 10.58 -21.56
CA LEU A 103 9.39 9.62 -20.56
C LEU A 103 9.71 10.10 -19.13
N ILE A 104 10.90 10.65 -18.90
CA ILE A 104 11.34 11.17 -17.60
C ILE A 104 10.57 12.45 -17.24
N ASP A 105 10.33 13.34 -18.21
CA ASP A 105 9.54 14.57 -18.03
C ASP A 105 8.07 14.30 -17.66
N LEU A 106 7.53 13.18 -18.14
CA LEU A 106 6.17 12.73 -17.79
C LEU A 106 6.07 12.08 -16.41
N LEU A 107 7.19 11.84 -15.73
CA LEU A 107 7.15 11.34 -14.36
C LEU A 107 6.47 12.39 -13.46
N PRO A 108 5.56 11.95 -12.57
CA PRO A 108 4.97 12.87 -11.62
C PRO A 108 6.05 13.41 -10.65
N PRO A 109 5.76 14.49 -9.91
CA PRO A 109 6.63 14.90 -8.82
C PRO A 109 6.77 13.77 -7.78
N LEU A 110 7.92 13.72 -7.11
CA LEU A 110 8.18 12.72 -6.08
C LEU A 110 7.09 12.77 -4.99
N PRO A 111 6.56 11.61 -4.56
CA PRO A 111 5.60 11.57 -3.47
C PRO A 111 6.22 12.14 -2.18
N SER A 112 5.47 12.88 -1.38
CA SER A 112 6.02 13.40 -0.11
C SER A 112 6.45 12.27 0.84
N ASP A 113 7.41 12.55 1.73
CA ASP A 113 7.93 11.56 2.69
C ASP A 113 6.83 10.88 3.53
N ARG A 114 5.76 11.62 3.82
CA ARG A 114 4.60 11.06 4.54
C ARG A 114 3.94 9.93 3.74
N ILE A 115 3.80 10.11 2.42
CA ILE A 115 3.24 9.10 1.52
C ILE A 115 4.19 7.90 1.49
N GLN A 116 5.48 8.17 1.24
CA GLN A 116 6.49 7.12 1.12
C GLN A 116 6.52 6.25 2.38
N ARG A 117 6.59 6.84 3.58
CA ARG A 117 6.57 6.08 4.86
C ARG A 117 5.35 5.18 5.02
N ALA A 118 4.15 5.70 4.72
CA ALA A 118 2.91 4.93 4.85
C ALA A 118 2.88 3.74 3.88
N VAL A 119 3.38 3.94 2.65
CA VAL A 119 3.46 2.88 1.65
C VAL A 119 4.55 1.88 1.98
N THR A 120 5.74 2.31 2.41
CA THR A 120 6.83 1.42 2.86
C THR A 120 6.34 0.47 3.96
N GLN A 121 5.63 0.98 4.96
CA GLN A 121 5.09 0.15 6.05
C GLN A 121 4.09 -0.88 5.50
N HIS A 122 3.25 -0.48 4.55
CA HIS A 122 2.31 -1.38 3.90
C HIS A 122 3.02 -2.45 3.07
N GLU A 123 4.02 -2.08 2.26
CA GLU A 123 4.79 -3.01 1.45
C GLU A 123 5.53 -4.05 2.29
N HIS A 124 6.13 -3.66 3.42
CA HIS A 124 6.74 -4.62 4.35
C HIS A 124 5.71 -5.64 4.87
N ALA A 125 4.53 -5.18 5.26
CA ALA A 125 3.46 -6.09 5.67
C ALA A 125 3.08 -7.06 4.53
N VAL A 126 2.93 -6.54 3.31
CA VAL A 126 2.60 -7.33 2.12
C VAL A 126 3.71 -8.33 1.75
N GLN A 127 4.99 -7.95 1.83
CA GLN A 127 6.14 -8.82 1.57
C GLN A 127 6.13 -10.07 2.46
N HIS A 128 5.69 -9.92 3.71
CA HIS A 128 5.53 -11.02 4.66
C HIS A 128 4.17 -11.73 4.53
N GLY A 129 3.37 -11.44 3.49
CA GLY A 129 2.05 -12.01 3.26
C GLY A 129 0.99 -11.54 4.26
N THR A 130 1.27 -10.44 4.96
CA THR A 130 0.48 -9.92 6.06
C THR A 130 -0.49 -8.84 5.56
N TYR A 131 -1.73 -9.21 5.26
CA TYR A 131 -2.83 -8.28 4.95
C TYR A 131 -3.75 -8.01 6.14
N GLU A 132 -3.48 -8.66 7.26
CA GLU A 132 -4.24 -8.69 8.50
C GLU A 132 -4.56 -7.29 9.07
N PRO A 133 -3.71 -6.25 8.95
CA PRO A 133 -4.08 -4.91 9.39
C PRO A 133 -5.31 -4.33 8.67
N LEU A 134 -5.58 -4.79 7.44
CA LEU A 134 -6.66 -4.32 6.58
C LEU A 134 -7.89 -5.23 6.61
N ILE A 135 -7.77 -6.45 7.15
CA ILE A 135 -8.78 -7.51 7.08
C ILE A 135 -9.12 -8.01 8.48
N ARG A 136 -10.40 -7.97 8.84
CA ARG A 136 -10.90 -8.38 10.15
C ARG A 136 -11.37 -9.84 10.20
N ALA A 137 -11.65 -10.44 9.05
CA ALA A 137 -12.28 -11.76 8.96
C ALA A 137 -11.30 -12.89 8.60
N ARG A 138 -10.12 -12.93 9.25
CA ARG A 138 -9.10 -13.98 9.04
C ARG A 138 -9.65 -15.41 9.24
N HIS A 139 -10.62 -15.59 10.13
CA HIS A 139 -11.26 -16.88 10.38
C HIS A 139 -11.91 -17.48 9.13
N LYS A 140 -12.50 -16.65 8.24
CA LYS A 140 -13.09 -17.12 6.97
C LYS A 140 -12.01 -17.73 6.07
N TYR A 141 -10.83 -17.11 6.01
CA TYR A 141 -9.70 -17.63 5.26
C TYR A 141 -9.22 -18.97 5.81
N ASN A 142 -8.92 -19.02 7.11
CA ASN A 142 -8.36 -20.22 7.76
C ASN A 142 -9.29 -21.43 7.61
N HIS A 143 -10.61 -21.20 7.70
CA HIS A 143 -11.60 -22.24 7.54
C HIS A 143 -11.54 -22.88 6.13
N ILE A 144 -11.52 -22.05 5.08
CA ILE A 144 -11.46 -22.54 3.69
C ILE A 144 -10.10 -23.15 3.37
N GLU A 145 -8.99 -22.58 3.87
CA GLU A 145 -7.65 -23.17 3.72
C GLU A 145 -7.60 -24.59 4.32
N SER A 146 -8.21 -24.77 5.50
CA SER A 146 -8.29 -26.08 6.17
C SER A 146 -9.17 -27.08 5.41
N GLN A 147 -10.33 -26.64 4.92
CA GLN A 147 -11.21 -27.49 4.10
C GLN A 147 -10.52 -27.97 2.82
N LEU A 148 -9.85 -27.05 2.12
CA LEU A 148 -9.15 -27.35 0.88
C LEU A 148 -7.98 -28.33 1.11
N ALA A 149 -7.25 -28.18 2.22
CA ALA A 149 -6.16 -29.09 2.55
C ALA A 149 -6.65 -30.54 2.70
N CYS A 150 -7.87 -30.74 3.19
CA CYS A 150 -8.50 -32.05 3.37
C CYS A 150 -9.30 -32.54 2.14
N ASP A 151 -9.45 -31.74 1.09
CA ASP A 151 -10.24 -32.11 -0.09
C ASP A 151 -9.50 -33.12 -0.98
N ARG A 152 -10.03 -34.34 -1.08
CA ARG A 152 -9.43 -35.43 -1.87
C ARG A 152 -9.39 -35.12 -3.38
N THR A 153 -10.39 -34.40 -3.89
CA THR A 153 -10.47 -34.02 -5.30
C THR A 153 -9.40 -32.98 -5.63
N PHE A 154 -9.17 -32.02 -4.73
CA PHE A 154 -8.06 -31.08 -4.84
C PHE A 154 -6.72 -31.82 -4.90
N GLN A 155 -6.47 -32.73 -3.96
CA GLN A 155 -5.22 -33.50 -3.90
C GLN A 155 -5.02 -34.39 -5.14
N ALA A 156 -6.10 -35.01 -5.64
CA ALA A 156 -6.07 -35.81 -6.85
C ALA A 156 -5.71 -34.97 -8.08
N HIS A 157 -6.36 -33.82 -8.27
CA HIS A 157 -6.05 -32.91 -9.37
C HIS A 157 -4.59 -32.41 -9.31
N TRP A 158 -4.10 -32.05 -8.12
CA TRP A 158 -2.71 -31.61 -7.97
C TRP A 158 -1.71 -32.73 -8.28
N THR A 159 -2.00 -33.95 -7.82
CA THR A 159 -1.17 -35.13 -8.11
C THR A 159 -1.12 -35.43 -9.61
N LEU A 160 -2.25 -35.31 -10.32
CA LEU A 160 -2.29 -35.47 -11.78
C LEU A 160 -1.44 -34.42 -12.50
N ILE A 161 -1.47 -33.16 -12.05
CA ILE A 161 -0.63 -32.10 -12.62
C ILE A 161 0.85 -32.43 -12.39
N LYS A 162 1.24 -32.82 -11.18
CA LYS A 162 2.63 -33.21 -10.86
C LYS A 162 3.10 -34.44 -11.64
N ALA A 163 2.21 -35.37 -11.94
CA ALA A 163 2.54 -36.55 -12.74
C ALA A 163 2.77 -36.21 -14.21
N HIS A 164 2.07 -35.19 -14.74
CA HIS A 164 2.17 -34.79 -16.14
C HIS A 164 3.24 -33.73 -16.41
N PHE A 165 3.55 -32.90 -15.42
CA PHE A 165 4.50 -31.79 -15.56
C PHE A 165 5.55 -31.84 -14.45
N ASP A 166 6.81 -31.59 -14.81
CA ASP A 166 7.87 -31.30 -13.86
C ASP A 166 7.64 -29.90 -13.25
N VAL A 167 6.82 -29.85 -12.20
CA VAL A 167 6.36 -28.60 -11.58
C VAL A 167 7.50 -27.77 -10.98
N THR A 168 8.64 -28.41 -10.66
CA THR A 168 9.79 -27.75 -10.04
C THR A 168 10.40 -26.69 -10.96
N LYS A 169 10.33 -26.90 -12.28
CA LYS A 169 10.80 -25.96 -13.31
C LYS A 169 10.00 -24.65 -13.36
N PHE A 170 8.81 -24.62 -12.76
CA PHE A 170 7.92 -23.47 -12.79
C PHE A 170 7.83 -22.75 -11.44
N ALA A 171 8.57 -23.24 -10.43
CA ALA A 171 8.65 -22.60 -9.12
C ALA A 171 9.69 -21.47 -9.11
N ASP A 172 9.41 -20.42 -8.35
CA ASP A 172 10.42 -19.39 -8.06
C ASP A 172 11.46 -19.88 -7.04
N HIS A 173 12.42 -19.02 -6.70
CA HIS A 173 13.44 -19.28 -5.68
C HIS A 173 12.86 -19.57 -4.28
N LYS A 174 11.57 -19.28 -4.03
CA LYS A 174 10.84 -19.58 -2.78
C LYS A 174 10.04 -20.88 -2.88
N GLY A 175 10.15 -21.61 -3.99
CA GLY A 175 9.38 -22.82 -4.27
C GLY A 175 7.91 -22.55 -4.58
N ILE A 176 7.56 -21.32 -4.98
CA ILE A 176 6.18 -20.90 -5.25
C ILE A 176 5.92 -20.87 -6.75
N ILE A 177 4.87 -21.57 -7.17
CA ILE A 177 4.30 -21.49 -8.51
C ILE A 177 3.10 -20.56 -8.44
N ARG A 178 3.14 -19.43 -9.16
CA ARG A 178 2.07 -18.42 -9.16
C ARG A 178 1.18 -18.55 -10.38
N ARG A 179 -0.13 -18.34 -10.20
CA ARG A 179 -1.04 -18.21 -11.35
C ARG A 179 -0.75 -16.93 -12.12
N ARG A 180 -1.07 -16.92 -13.42
CA ARG A 180 -1.03 -15.70 -14.23
C ARG A 180 -2.34 -14.93 -14.08
N LEU A 181 -2.24 -13.64 -13.75
CA LEU A 181 -3.40 -12.75 -13.57
C LEU A 181 -3.80 -12.00 -14.85
N VAL A 182 -3.06 -12.16 -15.95
CA VAL A 182 -3.18 -11.31 -17.14
C VAL A 182 -4.59 -11.38 -17.76
N ALA A 183 -5.22 -12.56 -17.72
CA ALA A 183 -6.56 -12.76 -18.25
C ALA A 183 -7.67 -12.02 -17.48
N GLU A 184 -7.45 -11.60 -16.23
CA GLU A 184 -8.49 -11.00 -15.39
C GLU A 184 -8.66 -9.49 -15.59
N ARG A 185 -7.72 -8.84 -16.30
CA ARG A 185 -7.69 -7.36 -16.44
C ARG A 185 -7.35 -6.86 -17.83
N SER A 186 -6.69 -7.69 -18.63
CA SER A 186 -6.37 -7.35 -20.01
C SER A 186 -7.38 -8.06 -20.91
N MET A 187 -8.59 -7.49 -21.02
CA MET A 187 -9.58 -7.92 -22.00
C MET A 187 -9.11 -7.48 -23.40
N ARG A 188 -8.21 -8.27 -24.00
CA ARG A 188 -7.78 -8.07 -25.38
C ARG A 188 -8.80 -8.73 -26.30
N GLU A 189 -9.06 -8.10 -27.44
CA GLU A 189 -9.99 -8.59 -28.47
C GLU A 189 -9.60 -9.98 -29.00
N HIS A 190 -8.30 -10.30 -29.04
CA HIS A 190 -7.78 -11.60 -29.43
C HIS A 190 -6.88 -12.21 -28.35
N TRP A 191 -7.22 -13.42 -27.89
CA TRP A 191 -6.42 -14.20 -26.96
C TRP A 191 -6.13 -15.60 -27.53
N PRO A 192 -5.01 -15.79 -28.27
CA PRO A 192 -4.73 -17.08 -28.87
C PRO A 192 -4.39 -18.12 -27.80
N VAL A 193 -4.97 -19.32 -27.94
CA VAL A 193 -4.60 -20.46 -27.12
C VAL A 193 -3.23 -20.95 -27.56
N ARG A 194 -2.19 -20.61 -26.78
CA ARG A 194 -0.84 -21.12 -26.99
C ARG A 194 -0.77 -22.54 -26.44
N TRP A 195 -0.73 -23.55 -27.32
CA TRP A 195 -0.69 -24.97 -26.92
C TRP A 195 0.53 -25.72 -27.48
N THR A 196 1.49 -25.01 -28.04
CA THR A 196 2.64 -25.63 -28.72
C THR A 196 3.73 -26.05 -27.73
N LYS A 197 4.09 -25.16 -26.78
CA LYS A 197 5.18 -25.42 -25.83
C LYS A 197 4.66 -26.01 -24.52
N THR A 198 5.45 -26.88 -23.89
CA THR A 198 5.13 -27.48 -22.58
C THR A 198 4.86 -26.42 -21.51
N VAL A 199 5.61 -25.31 -21.51
CA VAL A 199 5.40 -24.18 -20.58
C VAL A 199 4.03 -23.54 -20.75
N ASP A 200 3.57 -23.37 -21.99
CA ASP A 200 2.26 -22.76 -22.26
C ASP A 200 1.13 -23.69 -21.81
N ARG A 201 1.26 -25.00 -22.08
CA ARG A 201 0.32 -26.04 -21.63
C ARG A 201 0.25 -26.11 -20.10
N PHE A 202 1.41 -26.14 -19.43
CA PHE A 202 1.49 -26.17 -17.98
C PHE A 202 0.75 -24.97 -17.39
N HIS A 203 1.07 -23.75 -17.83
CA HIS A 203 0.43 -22.58 -17.27
C HIS A 203 -1.07 -22.54 -17.56
N ALA A 204 -1.53 -22.97 -18.74
CA ALA A 204 -2.96 -23.05 -19.03
C ALA A 204 -3.68 -24.01 -18.05
N VAL A 205 -3.13 -25.21 -17.84
CA VAL A 205 -3.68 -26.19 -16.88
C VAL A 205 -3.62 -25.65 -15.44
N PHE A 206 -2.49 -25.08 -15.04
CA PHE A 206 -2.28 -24.57 -13.70
C PHE A 206 -3.16 -23.35 -13.38
N ASP A 207 -3.37 -22.45 -14.35
CA ASP A 207 -4.24 -21.29 -14.18
C ASP A 207 -5.69 -21.73 -13.98
N VAL A 208 -6.18 -22.72 -14.76
CA VAL A 208 -7.52 -23.30 -14.59
C VAL A 208 -7.65 -24.03 -13.25
N PHE A 209 -6.64 -24.80 -12.85
CA PHE A 209 -6.59 -25.43 -11.52
C PHE A 209 -6.69 -24.40 -10.40
N CYS A 210 -5.90 -23.32 -10.49
CA CYS A 210 -5.96 -22.22 -9.53
C CYS A 210 -7.32 -21.53 -9.53
N GLN A 211 -7.95 -21.31 -10.69
CA GLN A 211 -9.27 -20.70 -10.78
C GLN A 211 -10.34 -21.56 -10.12
N ARG A 212 -10.33 -22.88 -10.38
CA ARG A 212 -11.27 -23.85 -9.80
C ARG A 212 -11.23 -23.84 -8.26
N TRP A 213 -10.04 -23.74 -7.69
CA TRP A 213 -9.82 -23.84 -6.25
C TRP A 213 -9.55 -22.49 -5.58
N HIS A 214 -9.74 -21.39 -6.29
CA HIS A 214 -9.52 -20.02 -5.84
C HIS A 214 -8.11 -19.75 -5.28
N LEU A 215 -7.08 -20.27 -5.94
CA LEU A 215 -5.69 -20.18 -5.51
C LEU A 215 -4.96 -19.00 -6.14
N TYR A 216 -4.06 -18.43 -5.35
CA TYR A 216 -3.01 -17.54 -5.82
C TYR A 216 -1.87 -18.35 -6.44
N GLY A 217 -1.65 -19.56 -5.93
CA GLY A 217 -0.60 -20.46 -6.41
C GLY A 217 -0.44 -21.68 -5.51
N MET A 218 0.68 -22.37 -5.68
CA MET A 218 1.09 -23.54 -4.90
C MET A 218 2.51 -23.33 -4.38
N ARG A 219 2.78 -23.76 -3.14
CA ARG A 219 4.14 -23.87 -2.60
C ARG A 219 4.41 -25.32 -2.22
N GLY A 220 5.11 -26.05 -3.08
CA GLY A 220 5.13 -27.51 -3.00
C GLY A 220 3.70 -28.06 -3.01
N ASP A 221 3.34 -28.83 -1.99
CA ASP A 221 2.00 -29.40 -1.81
C ASP A 221 1.04 -28.52 -1.00
N ARG A 222 1.49 -27.33 -0.58
CA ARG A 222 0.65 -26.40 0.17
C ARG A 222 -0.11 -25.47 -0.78
N PRO A 223 -1.46 -25.47 -0.77
CA PRO A 223 -2.23 -24.47 -1.49
C PRO A 223 -2.02 -23.07 -0.93
N LEU A 224 -1.88 -22.08 -1.81
CA LEU A 224 -1.90 -20.66 -1.45
C LEU A 224 -3.25 -20.10 -1.89
N LEU A 225 -4.24 -20.13 -1.00
CA LEU A 225 -5.58 -19.63 -1.28
C LEU A 225 -5.56 -18.09 -1.49
N LEU A 226 -6.32 -17.59 -2.48
CA LEU A 226 -6.46 -16.15 -2.75
C LEU A 226 -7.11 -15.44 -1.58
N LYS A 227 -6.38 -14.55 -0.92
CA LYS A 227 -6.93 -13.73 0.17
C LYS A 227 -7.76 -12.56 -0.35
N LEU A 228 -8.71 -12.11 0.46
CA LEU A 228 -9.17 -10.71 0.42
C LEU A 228 -7.93 -9.83 0.52
N THR A 229 -7.80 -8.81 -0.32
CA THR A 229 -6.66 -7.88 -0.28
C THR A 229 -7.11 -6.46 -0.55
N ALA A 230 -6.37 -5.50 -0.01
CA ALA A 230 -6.50 -4.10 -0.33
C ALA A 230 -5.10 -3.59 -0.66
N ASN A 231 -4.86 -3.33 -1.94
CA ASN A 231 -3.56 -2.92 -2.47
C ASN A 231 -3.63 -1.46 -2.92
N LEU A 232 -2.55 -0.72 -2.67
CA LEU A 232 -2.34 0.55 -3.35
C LEU A 232 -1.83 0.29 -4.77
N THR A 233 -2.28 1.06 -5.75
CA THR A 233 -1.80 1.01 -7.14
C THR A 233 -1.61 2.44 -7.62
N PRO A 234 -0.72 2.80 -8.56
CA PRO A 234 -0.54 4.18 -9.03
C PRO A 234 -1.84 4.98 -9.22
N PHE A 235 -2.91 4.33 -9.71
CA PHE A 235 -4.21 4.95 -9.97
C PHE A 235 -5.20 4.97 -8.79
N GLY A 236 -5.07 4.09 -7.78
CA GLY A 236 -6.03 4.08 -6.68
C GLY A 236 -5.75 3.09 -5.56
N THR A 237 -6.80 2.79 -4.78
CA THR A 237 -6.80 1.67 -3.84
C THR A 237 -7.73 0.61 -4.38
N MET A 238 -7.22 -0.60 -4.50
CA MET A 238 -7.87 -1.68 -5.17
C MET A 238 -8.13 -2.81 -4.18
N ILE A 239 -9.41 -3.13 -4.03
CA ILE A 239 -9.85 -4.20 -3.13
C ILE A 239 -10.19 -5.40 -4.00
N PHE A 240 -9.54 -6.53 -3.75
CA PHE A 240 -9.85 -7.79 -4.38
C PHE A 240 -10.62 -8.68 -3.41
N ILE A 241 -11.80 -9.13 -3.82
CA ILE A 241 -12.67 -10.00 -3.04
C ILE A 241 -12.71 -11.37 -3.73
N PRO A 242 -12.23 -12.45 -3.08
CA PRO A 242 -12.28 -13.79 -3.65
C PRO A 242 -13.71 -14.29 -3.81
N ALA A 243 -13.98 -15.08 -4.86
CA ALA A 243 -15.33 -15.59 -5.15
C ALA A 243 -15.91 -16.49 -4.05
N TYR A 244 -15.06 -17.22 -3.31
CA TYR A 244 -15.48 -18.04 -2.17
C TYR A 244 -15.82 -17.23 -0.92
N TRP A 245 -15.63 -15.90 -0.95
CA TRP A 245 -15.76 -15.04 0.21
C TRP A 245 -17.13 -14.35 0.22
N SER A 246 -18.01 -14.76 1.13
CA SER A 246 -19.23 -13.99 1.41
C SER A 246 -18.83 -12.65 2.04
N PHE A 247 -18.84 -11.59 1.23
CA PHE A 247 -18.26 -10.31 1.58
C PHE A 247 -19.24 -9.39 2.29
N ASP A 248 -18.83 -8.94 3.47
CA ASP A 248 -19.45 -7.83 4.17
C ASP A 248 -18.41 -6.73 4.42
N PRO A 249 -18.55 -5.55 3.81
CA PRO A 249 -17.55 -4.51 3.94
C PRO A 249 -17.34 -4.07 5.39
N LYS A 250 -18.37 -4.01 6.24
CA LYS A 250 -18.25 -3.52 7.62
C LYS A 250 -17.57 -4.53 8.53
N ARG A 251 -17.86 -5.82 8.32
CA ARG A 251 -17.34 -6.93 9.14
C ARG A 251 -15.97 -7.40 8.68
N ASP A 252 -15.72 -7.43 7.37
CA ASP A 252 -14.53 -8.09 6.81
C ASP A 252 -13.35 -7.14 6.64
N LEU A 253 -13.60 -5.83 6.45
CA LEU A 253 -12.54 -4.85 6.20
C LEU A 253 -12.35 -3.87 7.36
N ASN A 254 -11.08 -3.50 7.56
CA ASN A 254 -10.74 -2.35 8.39
C ASN A 254 -10.78 -1.07 7.55
N TRP A 255 -11.97 -0.54 7.32
CA TRP A 255 -12.16 0.68 6.51
C TRP A 255 -11.36 1.89 7.01
N ARG A 256 -11.11 2.00 8.32
CA ARG A 256 -10.28 3.09 8.87
C ARG A 256 -8.85 2.98 8.35
N ALA A 257 -8.26 1.79 8.39
CA ALA A 257 -6.91 1.55 7.89
C ALA A 257 -6.84 1.70 6.37
N ILE A 258 -7.81 1.17 5.62
CA ILE A 258 -7.89 1.34 4.15
C ILE A 258 -8.02 2.82 3.78
N THR A 259 -8.86 3.57 4.47
CA THR A 259 -9.02 5.01 4.22
C THR A 259 -7.75 5.79 4.57
N ALA A 260 -7.06 5.42 5.66
CA ALA A 260 -5.79 6.03 6.02
C ALA A 260 -4.72 5.78 4.94
N LEU A 261 -4.62 4.54 4.46
CA LEU A 261 -3.72 4.15 3.37
C LEU A 261 -4.08 4.88 2.06
N HIS A 262 -5.36 4.96 1.71
CA HIS A 262 -5.82 5.67 0.52
C HIS A 262 -5.52 7.16 0.59
N LYS A 263 -5.77 7.80 1.74
CA LYS A 263 -5.48 9.23 1.97
C LYS A 263 -3.99 9.52 2.06
N ALA A 264 -3.15 8.54 2.37
CA ALA A 264 -1.71 8.72 2.39
C ALA A 264 -1.19 9.27 1.06
N ARG A 265 -1.92 9.07 -0.05
CA ARG A 265 -1.59 9.59 -1.38
C ARG A 265 -1.84 11.09 -1.58
N GLY A 266 -2.29 11.80 -0.55
CA GLY A 266 -2.63 13.21 -0.65
C GLY A 266 -3.98 13.48 -1.33
N VAL A 267 -4.85 12.47 -1.48
CA VAL A 267 -6.20 12.66 -2.05
C VAL A 267 -6.98 13.62 -1.14
N PRO A 268 -7.38 14.81 -1.63
CA PRO A 268 -8.18 15.72 -0.84
C PRO A 268 -9.56 15.10 -0.60
N LYS A 269 -10.21 15.44 0.52
CA LYS A 269 -11.61 15.07 0.72
C LYS A 269 -12.43 15.68 -0.41
N GLN A 270 -13.14 14.84 -1.17
CA GLN A 270 -13.98 15.29 -2.26
C GLN A 270 -15.19 16.08 -1.75
N GLY A 271 -15.49 17.20 -2.43
CA GLY A 271 -16.76 17.91 -2.38
C GLY A 271 -16.80 19.19 -1.53
N ALA A 272 -17.01 20.34 -2.18
CA ALA A 272 -17.40 21.59 -1.52
C ALA A 272 -18.67 21.40 -0.64
N LYS A 273 -19.60 20.56 -1.11
CA LYS A 273 -20.83 20.18 -0.41
C LYS A 273 -20.60 19.45 0.92
N LEU A 274 -19.47 18.74 1.06
CA LEU A 274 -19.15 18.03 2.31
C LEU A 274 -18.62 19.01 3.37
N GLY A 275 -17.87 20.04 2.94
CA GLY A 275 -17.45 21.16 3.78
C GLY A 275 -18.62 22.01 4.24
N THR A 276 -19.54 22.37 3.33
CA THR A 276 -20.76 23.12 3.69
C THR A 276 -21.68 22.32 4.61
N ASN A 277 -21.85 21.03 4.38
CA ASN A 277 -22.64 20.16 5.27
C ASN A 277 -22.00 19.99 6.65
N GLN A 278 -20.67 19.97 6.76
CA GLN A 278 -19.97 19.93 8.05
C GLN A 278 -20.10 21.25 8.80
N LEU A 279 -19.95 22.37 8.11
CA LEU A 279 -20.15 23.70 8.70
C LEU A 279 -21.60 23.87 9.15
N ALA A 280 -22.57 23.52 8.32
CA ALA A 280 -23.99 23.55 8.66
C ALA A 280 -24.30 22.65 9.86
N ALA A 281 -23.78 21.42 9.89
CA ALA A 281 -23.97 20.52 11.03
C ALA A 281 -23.30 21.03 12.32
N ARG A 282 -22.17 21.73 12.22
CA ARG A 282 -21.48 22.35 13.36
C ARG A 282 -22.26 23.56 13.89
N LEU A 283 -22.71 24.45 13.00
CA LEU A 283 -23.56 25.59 13.34
C LEU A 283 -24.88 25.13 13.97
N GLU A 284 -25.50 24.09 13.42
CA GLU A 284 -26.69 23.46 13.96
C GLU A 284 -26.45 22.87 15.36
N ALA A 285 -25.32 22.19 15.59
CA ALA A 285 -24.96 21.66 16.90
C ALA A 285 -24.68 22.77 17.95
N ILE A 286 -24.05 23.87 17.53
CA ILE A 286 -23.86 25.06 18.38
C ILE A 286 -25.21 25.70 18.74
N HIS A 287 -26.10 25.86 17.75
CA HIS A 287 -27.43 26.41 17.97
C HIS A 287 -28.27 25.53 18.89
N ALA A 288 -28.28 24.22 18.65
CA ALA A 288 -28.95 23.25 19.52
C ALA A 288 -28.42 23.27 20.96
N THR A 289 -27.12 23.52 21.17
CA THR A 289 -26.53 23.66 22.50
C THR A 289 -27.02 24.93 23.21
N LYS A 290 -27.15 26.05 22.49
CA LYS A 290 -27.74 27.29 23.04
C LYS A 290 -29.20 27.09 23.42
N LEU A 291 -30.00 26.52 22.51
CA LEU A 291 -31.40 26.19 22.76
C LEU A 291 -31.55 25.23 23.94
N SER A 292 -30.64 24.25 24.11
CA SER A 292 -30.66 23.38 25.28
C SER A 292 -30.55 24.16 26.59
N LYS A 293 -29.64 25.15 26.66
CA LYS A 293 -29.47 26.00 27.84
C LYS A 293 -30.69 26.90 28.08
N GLU A 294 -31.33 27.37 27.03
CA GLU A 294 -32.57 28.16 27.12
C GLU A 294 -33.75 27.30 27.59
N ALA A 295 -33.84 26.05 27.13
CA ALA A 295 -34.83 25.09 27.61
C ALA A 295 -34.64 24.79 29.11
N ASP A 296 -33.38 24.68 29.56
CA ASP A 296 -33.03 24.55 30.98
C ASP A 296 -33.48 25.78 31.79
N ALA A 297 -33.19 26.99 31.29
CA ALA A 297 -33.61 28.25 31.92
C ALA A 297 -35.15 28.38 32.01
N ARG A 298 -35.87 27.86 31.02
CA ARG A 298 -37.35 27.77 30.98
C ARG A 298 -37.92 26.58 31.77
N LYS A 299 -37.07 25.78 32.41
CA LYS A 299 -37.45 24.58 33.20
C LYS A 299 -38.24 23.54 32.40
N LEU A 300 -38.04 23.47 31.08
CA LEU A 300 -38.70 22.49 30.22
C LEU A 300 -38.11 21.08 30.42
N LYS A 301 -38.97 20.07 30.53
CA LYS A 301 -38.59 18.66 30.79
C LYS A 301 -39.29 17.69 29.84
N GLY A 302 -38.68 16.52 29.64
CA GLY A 302 -39.26 15.42 28.88
C GLY A 302 -39.64 15.80 27.44
N GLU A 303 -40.80 15.34 27.00
CA GLU A 303 -41.32 15.59 25.66
C GLU A 303 -41.50 17.09 25.35
N ALA A 304 -41.90 17.90 26.34
CA ALA A 304 -42.04 19.34 26.18
C ALA A 304 -40.72 20.02 25.84
N ARG A 305 -39.59 19.52 26.38
CA ARG A 305 -38.25 20.00 26.02
C ARG A 305 -37.91 19.64 24.58
N SER A 306 -38.11 18.38 24.21
CA SER A 306 -37.76 17.85 22.88
C SER A 306 -38.56 18.54 21.78
N SER A 307 -39.87 18.68 21.94
CA SER A 307 -40.77 19.33 20.99
C SER A 307 -40.46 20.82 20.85
N TRP A 308 -40.15 21.51 21.97
CA TRP A 308 -39.74 22.91 21.91
C TRP A 308 -38.42 23.09 21.17
N MET A 309 -37.39 22.29 21.48
CA MET A 309 -36.11 22.36 20.78
C MET A 309 -36.21 22.03 19.29
N LEU A 310 -37.02 21.03 18.91
CA LEU A 310 -37.25 20.69 17.50
C LEU A 310 -37.94 21.83 16.75
N LYS A 311 -38.91 22.49 17.39
CA LYS A 311 -39.59 23.67 16.84
C LYS A 311 -38.60 24.82 16.57
N GLU A 312 -37.79 25.18 17.55
CA GLU A 312 -36.80 26.26 17.42
C GLU A 312 -35.65 25.92 16.45
N LEU A 313 -35.38 24.63 16.21
CA LEU A 313 -34.45 24.16 15.19
C LEU A 313 -35.07 24.06 13.79
N ASN A 314 -36.33 24.44 13.60
CA ASN A 314 -37.09 24.26 12.35
C ASN A 314 -37.08 22.80 11.85
N ARG A 315 -37.17 21.84 12.77
CA ARG A 315 -37.25 20.40 12.49
C ARG A 315 -38.69 19.92 12.66
N ASP A 316 -39.03 18.85 11.94
CA ASP A 316 -40.34 18.21 12.09
C ASP A 316 -40.51 17.72 13.54
N LEU A 317 -41.64 18.04 14.15
CA LEU A 317 -41.97 17.63 15.52
C LEU A 317 -42.13 16.11 15.66
N ARG A 318 -42.34 15.39 14.55
CA ARG A 318 -42.34 13.93 14.49
C ARG A 318 -40.94 13.31 14.53
N THR A 319 -39.90 14.15 14.55
CA THR A 319 -38.51 13.69 14.60
C THR A 319 -38.20 13.04 15.95
N ASP A 320 -37.67 11.82 15.93
CA ASP A 320 -37.28 11.06 17.12
C ASP A 320 -36.25 11.84 17.97
N GLU A 321 -36.46 11.84 19.30
CA GLU A 321 -35.54 12.39 20.30
C GLU A 321 -34.10 11.90 20.12
N ARG A 322 -33.91 10.68 19.59
CA ARG A 322 -32.58 10.14 19.24
C ARG A 322 -31.81 11.03 18.26
N GLN A 323 -32.50 11.68 17.32
CA GLN A 323 -31.84 12.60 16.39
C GLN A 323 -31.39 13.88 17.08
N LEU A 324 -32.21 14.44 17.98
CA LEU A 324 -31.85 15.61 18.79
C LEU A 324 -30.62 15.33 19.68
N ARG A 325 -30.59 14.17 20.34
CA ARG A 325 -29.42 13.71 21.11
C ARG A 325 -28.17 13.56 20.25
N ARG A 326 -28.32 13.09 19.00
CA ARG A 326 -27.19 12.95 18.05
C ARG A 326 -26.66 14.30 17.58
N ILE A 327 -27.51 15.32 17.41
CA ILE A 327 -27.09 16.68 17.09
C ILE A 327 -26.33 17.29 18.28
N LEU A 328 -26.84 17.13 19.50
CA LEU A 328 -26.17 17.61 20.71
C LEU A 328 -24.84 16.91 20.98
N ALA A 329 -24.74 15.60 20.71
CA ALA A 329 -23.49 14.85 20.87
C ALA A 329 -22.37 15.38 19.95
N LYS A 330 -22.71 15.82 18.73
CA LYS A 330 -21.74 16.39 17.79
C LYS A 330 -21.11 17.71 18.26
N SER A 331 -21.73 18.45 19.19
CA SER A 331 -21.10 19.66 19.75
C SER A 331 -19.99 19.32 20.75
N ARG A 332 -20.09 18.16 21.42
CA ARG A 332 -19.12 17.68 22.42
C ARG A 332 -17.85 17.09 21.79
N ASP A 333 -17.97 16.47 20.62
CA ASP A 333 -16.84 15.89 19.88
C ASP A 333 -16.02 16.93 19.08
N GLY A 334 -16.38 18.21 19.17
CA GLY A 334 -15.79 19.32 18.42
C GLY A 334 -14.79 20.19 19.19
N ASN A 335 -14.37 19.75 20.39
CA ASN A 335 -13.29 20.35 21.18
C ASN A 335 -11.99 19.55 21.05
#